data_AF-A0A9P6XYK6-F1
#
_entry.id   AF-A0A9P6XYK6-F1
#
_cell.length_a   1.000
_cell.length_b   1.000
_cell.length_c   1.000
_cell.angle_alpha   90.00
_cell.angle_beta   90.00
_cell.angle_gamma   90.00
#
_symmetry.space_group_name_H-M   'P 1'
#
loop_
_entity.id
_entity.type
_entity.pdbx_description
1 polymer ?
#
loop_
_entity_poly.entity_id
_entity_poly.type
_entity_poly.pdbx_seq_one_letter_code
_entity_poly.pdbx_strand_id
1 'polypeptide(L)'
;MAEVLQMDLVEVLNFFFQLGSLELGENYSVDTLTQTQLQMLEDLRDYGIVYQRKKHSKRYYPTRLATTLTSGKSALATVAGKYNHMMQETNIDDTTDTESVDQGFIILETNYKLYAYTDSPLQIAVLNLFVQLQSRFRNMVTGVITRDSIRNALMKGITAEQIIYYLQSHAHPQMRKETPVLPLTVVDQIRLWEMERNRLKPTPSYLYHEFNVQADFDAAEKYARDLGVLLWSNNQKRTMAITEAGHENVKGFVKRRLQRA
;
A
#
# COMPACT_ATOMS: atom_id res chain seq x y z
N MET A 1 20.90 20.83 -20.54
CA MET A 1 20.40 19.97 -21.64
C MET A 1 20.48 20.66 -22.99
N ALA A 2 19.99 21.90 -23.15
CA ALA A 2 20.10 22.64 -24.43
C ALA A 2 21.55 22.85 -24.92
N GLU A 3 22.48 23.25 -24.04
CA GLU A 3 23.90 23.41 -24.40
C GLU A 3 24.59 22.09 -24.81
N VAL A 4 24.12 20.96 -24.25
CA VAL A 4 24.63 19.61 -24.58
C VAL A 4 24.08 19.12 -25.93
N LEU A 5 22.89 19.58 -26.30
CA LEU A 5 22.21 19.28 -27.57
C LEU A 5 22.56 20.28 -28.68
N GLN A 6 23.45 21.24 -28.43
CA GLN A 6 23.80 22.35 -29.34
C GLN A 6 22.59 23.17 -29.82
N MET A 7 21.58 23.32 -28.97
CA MET A 7 20.39 24.11 -29.25
C MET A 7 20.51 25.49 -28.60
N ASP A 8 20.12 26.55 -29.33
CA ASP A 8 19.98 27.87 -28.73
C ASP A 8 18.79 27.87 -27.75
N LEU A 9 19.09 28.17 -26.48
CA LEU A 9 18.10 28.21 -25.39
C LEU A 9 16.97 29.21 -25.68
N VAL A 10 17.29 30.34 -26.32
CA VAL A 10 16.30 31.39 -26.60
C VAL A 10 15.28 30.90 -27.62
N GLU A 11 15.74 30.25 -28.69
CA GLU A 11 14.86 29.68 -29.72
C GLU A 11 13.98 28.56 -29.19
N VAL A 12 14.53 27.72 -28.29
CA VAL A 12 13.81 26.63 -27.61
C VAL A 12 12.68 27.17 -26.72
N LEU A 13 12.98 28.19 -25.90
CA LEU A 13 11.96 28.80 -25.03
C LEU A 13 10.87 29.51 -25.85
N ASN A 14 11.27 30.25 -26.89
CA ASN A 14 10.32 30.87 -27.82
C ASN A 14 9.39 29.83 -28.45
N PHE A 15 9.92 28.66 -28.82
CA PHE A 15 9.10 27.59 -29.38
C PHE A 15 8.11 27.00 -28.36
N PHE A 16 8.52 26.81 -27.10
CA PHE A 16 7.58 26.38 -26.05
C PHE A 16 6.46 27.39 -25.80
N PHE A 17 6.76 28.70 -25.78
CA PHE A 17 5.74 29.73 -25.67
C PHE A 17 4.82 29.76 -26.88
N GLN A 18 5.37 29.59 -28.08
CA GLN A 18 4.60 29.48 -29.31
C GLN A 18 3.63 28.30 -29.25
N LEU A 19 4.12 27.10 -28.91
CA LEU A 19 3.31 25.88 -28.77
C LEU A 19 2.16 26.02 -27.77
N GLY A 20 2.40 26.73 -26.66
CA GLY A 20 1.38 27.01 -25.66
C GLY A 20 0.27 27.95 -26.14
N SER A 21 0.51 28.72 -27.20
CA SER A 21 -0.47 29.63 -27.82
C SER A 21 -1.21 29.03 -29.03
N LEU A 22 -0.85 27.82 -29.46
CA LEU A 22 -1.47 27.17 -30.61
C LEU A 22 -2.83 26.57 -30.25
N GLU A 23 -3.69 26.42 -31.24
CA GLU A 23 -5.02 25.83 -31.09
C GLU A 23 -4.97 24.31 -31.28
N LEU A 24 -5.67 23.59 -30.40
CA LEU A 24 -5.78 22.14 -30.47
C LEU A 24 -6.61 21.73 -31.68
N GLY A 25 -6.08 20.82 -32.49
CA GLY A 25 -6.78 20.28 -33.67
C GLY A 25 -6.39 20.96 -34.98
N GLU A 26 -5.78 22.14 -34.89
CA GLU A 26 -5.23 22.85 -36.04
C GLU A 26 -3.85 22.32 -36.43
N ASN A 27 -3.46 22.60 -37.68
CA ASN A 27 -2.18 22.19 -38.24
C ASN A 27 -1.32 23.40 -38.58
N TYR A 28 -0.02 23.27 -38.30
CA TYR A 28 0.94 24.36 -38.46
C TYR A 28 2.09 23.92 -39.37
N SER A 29 2.60 24.85 -40.18
CA SER A 29 3.71 24.58 -41.11
C SER A 29 5.04 24.49 -40.37
N VAL A 30 5.87 23.55 -40.80
CA VAL A 30 7.25 23.35 -40.34
C VAL A 30 8.22 24.32 -41.03
N ASP A 31 7.83 24.90 -42.17
CA ASP A 31 8.71 25.72 -43.01
C ASP A 31 9.15 27.05 -42.34
N THR A 32 8.40 27.54 -41.37
CA THR A 32 8.70 28.79 -40.64
C THR A 32 9.61 28.59 -39.43
N LEU A 33 9.97 27.34 -39.12
CA LEU A 33 10.75 26.99 -37.93
C LEU A 33 12.25 27.09 -38.21
N THR A 34 13.01 27.53 -37.21
CA THR A 34 14.48 27.54 -37.27
C THR A 34 15.03 26.12 -37.21
N GLN A 35 16.30 25.93 -37.58
CA GLN A 35 16.96 24.62 -37.52
C GLN A 35 16.93 24.02 -36.10
N THR A 36 17.09 24.86 -35.07
CA THR A 36 17.01 24.44 -33.66
C THR A 36 15.59 24.00 -33.30
N GLN A 37 14.56 24.73 -33.75
CA GLN A 37 13.17 24.36 -33.53
C GLN A 37 12.78 23.06 -34.26
N LEU A 38 13.34 22.80 -35.44
CA LEU A 38 13.14 21.54 -36.17
C LEU A 38 13.71 20.34 -35.41
N GLN A 39 14.90 20.49 -34.84
CA GLN A 39 15.50 19.42 -34.04
C GLN A 39 14.69 19.19 -32.77
N MET A 40 14.26 20.26 -32.09
CA MET A 40 13.40 20.19 -30.92
C MET A 40 12.03 19.57 -31.24
N LEU A 41 11.47 19.82 -32.43
CA LEU A 41 10.21 19.23 -32.87
C LEU A 41 10.28 17.70 -32.94
N GLU A 42 11.44 17.12 -33.27
CA GLU A 42 11.63 15.67 -33.22
C GLU A 42 11.53 15.15 -31.77
N ASP A 43 12.16 15.82 -30.81
CA ASP A 43 12.12 15.44 -29.40
C ASP A 43 10.70 15.60 -28.81
N LEU A 44 10.02 16.70 -29.13
CA LEU A 44 8.65 16.96 -28.68
C LEU A 44 7.63 15.98 -29.26
N ARG A 45 7.90 15.42 -30.44
CA ARG A 45 7.11 14.31 -31.00
C ARG A 45 7.26 13.07 -30.14
N ASP A 46 8.48 12.74 -29.75
CA ASP A 46 8.76 11.54 -28.96
C ASP A 46 8.18 11.67 -27.53
N TYR A 47 8.08 12.89 -27.00
CA TYR A 47 7.33 13.20 -25.76
C TYR A 47 5.81 13.27 -25.92
N GLY A 48 5.28 13.19 -27.14
CA GLY A 48 3.84 13.31 -27.42
C GLY A 48 3.28 14.71 -27.20
N ILE A 49 4.12 15.73 -27.07
CA ILE A 49 3.73 17.15 -26.98
C ILE A 49 3.23 17.63 -28.34
N VAL A 50 3.83 17.13 -29.42
CA VAL A 50 3.43 17.42 -30.78
C VAL A 50 3.17 16.12 -31.53
N TYR A 51 2.16 16.09 -32.39
CA TYR A 51 1.89 15.00 -33.30
C TYR A 51 2.34 15.34 -34.72
N GLN A 52 3.05 14.43 -35.36
CA GLN A 52 3.39 14.49 -36.78
C GLN A 52 2.97 13.18 -37.45
N ARG A 53 2.22 13.26 -38.55
CA ARG A 53 1.74 12.07 -39.29
C ARG A 53 2.89 11.21 -39.83
N LYS A 54 4.01 11.83 -40.20
CA LYS A 54 5.24 11.20 -40.70
C LYS A 54 6.43 11.99 -40.16
N LYS A 55 7.59 11.34 -39.99
CA LYS A 55 8.83 11.99 -39.49
C LYS A 55 9.22 13.25 -40.26
N HIS A 56 9.02 13.27 -41.58
CA HIS A 56 9.33 14.41 -42.46
C HIS A 56 8.08 15.14 -42.96
N SER A 57 7.00 15.12 -42.17
CA SER A 57 5.78 15.85 -42.51
C SER A 57 6.05 17.36 -42.47
N LYS A 58 5.62 18.10 -43.50
CA LYS A 58 5.67 19.57 -43.51
C LYS A 58 4.70 20.24 -42.55
N ARG A 59 3.83 19.46 -41.90
CA ARG A 59 2.82 19.92 -40.95
C ARG A 59 2.94 19.19 -39.63
N TYR A 60 2.71 19.91 -38.53
CA TYR A 60 2.64 19.37 -37.18
C TYR A 60 1.35 19.84 -36.48
N TYR A 61 0.93 19.08 -35.46
CA TYR A 61 -0.31 19.30 -34.71
C TYR A 61 0.02 19.37 -33.22
N PRO A 62 -0.26 20.48 -32.51
CA PRO A 62 -0.09 20.54 -31.07
C PRO A 62 -1.04 19.55 -30.39
N THR A 63 -0.54 18.76 -29.44
CA THR A 63 -1.42 17.91 -28.63
C THR A 63 -1.95 18.68 -27.43
N ARG A 64 -2.83 18.06 -26.63
CA ARG A 64 -3.29 18.65 -25.37
C ARG A 64 -2.13 18.92 -24.41
N LEU A 65 -1.02 18.19 -24.48
CA LEU A 65 0.15 18.46 -23.64
C LEU A 65 0.83 19.79 -24.01
N ALA A 66 0.90 20.13 -25.30
CA ALA A 66 1.44 21.41 -25.77
C ALA A 66 0.58 22.60 -25.31
N THR A 67 -0.72 22.54 -25.56
CA THR A 67 -1.63 23.68 -25.28
C THR A 67 -1.83 23.91 -23.78
N THR A 68 -1.55 22.91 -22.95
CA THR A 68 -1.68 23.00 -21.49
C THR A 68 -0.35 23.23 -20.77
N LEU A 69 0.76 23.24 -21.50
CA LEU A 69 2.11 23.41 -20.95
C LEU A 69 2.27 24.76 -20.25
N THR A 70 1.71 25.82 -20.84
CA THR A 70 1.76 27.21 -20.32
C THR A 70 0.55 27.57 -19.48
N SER A 71 -0.54 26.79 -19.55
CA SER A 71 -1.79 27.02 -18.81
C SER A 71 -1.81 26.21 -17.51
N GLY A 72 -1.35 26.80 -16.41
CA GLY A 72 -1.22 26.13 -15.12
C GLY A 72 -2.52 25.51 -14.56
N LYS A 73 -2.36 24.45 -13.76
CA LYS A 73 -3.31 23.67 -12.90
C LYS A 73 -4.71 23.30 -13.44
N SER A 74 -5.44 24.18 -14.11
CA SER A 74 -6.82 23.94 -14.56
C SER A 74 -6.92 22.90 -15.68
N ALA A 75 -5.87 22.77 -16.50
CA ALA A 75 -5.95 21.99 -17.74
C ALA A 75 -5.53 20.50 -17.59
N LEU A 76 -4.64 20.18 -16.64
CA LEU A 76 -4.30 18.79 -16.29
C LEU A 76 -5.44 18.09 -15.55
N ALA A 77 -6.14 18.81 -14.66
CA ALA A 77 -7.32 18.28 -13.94
C ALA A 77 -8.47 17.92 -14.91
N THR A 78 -8.67 18.71 -15.97
CA THR A 78 -9.70 18.41 -16.98
C THR A 78 -9.34 17.20 -17.85
N VAL A 79 -8.05 16.96 -18.13
CA VAL A 79 -7.61 15.80 -18.92
C VAL A 79 -7.75 14.50 -18.12
N ALA A 80 -7.38 14.50 -16.84
CA ALA A 80 -7.58 13.36 -15.95
C ALA A 80 -9.07 13.06 -15.70
N GLY A 81 -9.91 14.10 -15.58
CA GLY A 81 -11.36 13.95 -15.42
C GLY A 81 -12.08 13.46 -16.70
N LYS A 82 -11.70 13.96 -17.89
CA LYS A 82 -12.36 13.59 -19.16
C LYS A 82 -12.06 12.16 -19.63
N TYR A 83 -10.87 11.62 -19.35
CA TYR A 83 -10.54 10.24 -19.75
C TYR A 83 -11.37 9.20 -18.97
N ASN A 84 -11.70 9.50 -17.70
CA ASN A 84 -12.58 8.66 -16.89
C ASN A 84 -14.05 8.82 -17.29
N HIS A 85 -14.49 10.02 -17.68
CA HIS A 85 -15.88 10.27 -18.08
C HIS A 85 -16.29 9.57 -19.40
N MET A 86 -15.35 9.30 -20.31
CA MET A 86 -15.64 8.55 -21.55
C MET A 86 -15.86 7.04 -21.35
N MET A 87 -15.60 6.49 -20.16
CA MET A 87 -15.83 5.07 -19.84
C MET A 87 -17.10 4.84 -19.02
N GLN A 88 -17.84 5.89 -18.66
CA GLN A 88 -19.03 5.77 -17.81
C GLN A 88 -20.12 6.74 -18.26
N GLU A 89 -20.72 6.48 -19.42
CA GLU A 89 -22.05 7.00 -19.74
C GLU A 89 -23.07 6.22 -18.91
N THR A 90 -23.52 6.81 -17.79
CA THR A 90 -24.92 6.79 -17.39
C THR A 90 -25.14 7.72 -16.20
N ASN A 91 -26.11 8.62 -16.40
CA ASN A 91 -26.87 9.43 -15.43
C ASN A 91 -26.31 10.80 -15.04
N ILE A 92 -27.07 11.77 -15.54
CA ILE A 92 -27.17 13.19 -15.20
C ILE A 92 -27.64 13.31 -13.75
N ASP A 93 -26.87 13.98 -12.90
CA ASP A 93 -27.44 15.00 -12.00
C ASP A 93 -26.35 15.98 -11.55
N ASP A 94 -26.72 17.25 -11.58
CA ASP A 94 -25.87 18.43 -11.43
C ASP A 94 -25.88 18.84 -9.95
N THR A 95 -24.88 18.41 -9.18
CA THR A 95 -24.59 19.00 -7.87
C THR A 95 -23.10 19.21 -7.69
N THR A 96 -22.78 20.46 -7.37
CA THR A 96 -21.47 21.01 -7.08
C THR A 96 -20.92 20.42 -5.78
N ASP A 97 -20.18 19.33 -5.87
CA ASP A 97 -19.07 19.02 -4.97
C ASP A 97 -18.09 18.15 -5.77
N THR A 98 -16.90 18.69 -6.02
CA THR A 98 -15.84 18.02 -6.77
C THR A 98 -15.21 16.97 -5.86
N GLU A 99 -15.94 15.92 -5.52
CA GLU A 99 -15.34 14.67 -5.08
C GLU A 99 -14.54 14.14 -6.26
N SER A 100 -13.24 14.45 -6.26
CA SER A 100 -12.29 13.83 -7.16
C SER A 100 -12.49 12.32 -7.08
N VAL A 101 -13.10 11.75 -8.13
CA VAL A 101 -13.22 10.30 -8.35
C VAL A 101 -11.96 9.65 -7.80
N ASP A 102 -12.11 8.79 -6.80
CA ASP A 102 -11.08 8.25 -5.88
C ASP A 102 -9.84 7.70 -6.62
N GLN A 103 -9.03 8.64 -7.11
CA GLN A 103 -7.76 8.41 -7.76
C GLN A 103 -6.84 8.01 -6.63
N GLY A 104 -6.66 6.70 -6.47
CA GLY A 104 -5.76 6.18 -5.46
C GLY A 104 -4.44 6.92 -5.51
N PHE A 105 -3.94 7.30 -4.34
CA PHE A 105 -2.82 8.22 -4.19
C PHE A 105 -1.59 7.54 -3.60
N ILE A 106 -1.69 6.26 -3.23
CA ILE A 106 -0.64 5.51 -2.56
C ILE A 106 0.15 4.68 -3.56
N ILE A 107 1.47 4.80 -3.48
CA ILE A 107 2.44 3.95 -4.17
C ILE A 107 3.29 3.24 -3.12
N LEU A 108 3.38 1.91 -3.24
CA LEU A 108 4.12 1.06 -2.31
C LEU A 108 5.17 0.25 -3.06
N GLU A 109 6.43 0.37 -2.65
CA GLU A 109 7.56 -0.37 -3.21
C GLU A 109 7.88 -1.66 -2.43
N THR A 110 8.63 -2.57 -3.05
CA THR A 110 9.11 -3.83 -2.44
C THR A 110 10.06 -3.62 -1.26
N ASN A 111 10.67 -2.44 -1.14
CA ASN A 111 11.58 -2.05 -0.06
C ASN A 111 10.86 -1.36 1.13
N TYR A 112 9.54 -1.51 1.22
CA TYR A 112 8.68 -0.92 2.25
C TYR A 112 8.53 0.61 2.21
N LYS A 113 9.07 1.29 1.20
CA LYS A 113 8.84 2.72 1.01
C LYS A 113 7.44 2.96 0.47
N LEU A 114 6.79 3.97 1.05
CA LEU A 114 5.47 4.42 0.68
C LEU A 114 5.53 5.88 0.24
N TYR A 115 4.91 6.17 -0.90
CA TYR A 115 4.72 7.51 -1.43
C TYR A 115 3.23 7.77 -1.56
N ALA A 116 2.76 8.86 -0.96
CA ALA A 116 1.35 9.24 -0.97
C ALA A 116 1.17 10.63 -1.57
N TYR A 117 0.49 10.72 -2.71
CA TYR A 117 0.19 11.99 -3.38
C TYR A 117 -1.10 12.61 -2.85
N THR A 118 -1.01 13.18 -1.65
CA THR A 118 -2.16 13.82 -0.99
C THR A 118 -1.73 15.07 -0.25
N ASP A 119 -2.61 16.08 -0.26
CA ASP A 119 -2.55 17.26 0.58
C ASP A 119 -3.52 17.17 1.77
N SER A 120 -4.43 16.19 1.76
CA SER A 120 -5.46 15.99 2.79
C SER A 120 -4.82 15.62 4.14
N PRO A 121 -4.94 16.50 5.16
CA PRO A 121 -4.38 16.22 6.48
C PRO A 121 -4.95 14.95 7.11
N LEU A 122 -6.20 14.60 6.79
CA LEU A 122 -6.85 13.40 7.28
C LEU A 122 -6.18 12.13 6.75
N GLN A 123 -5.93 12.04 5.45
CA GLN A 123 -5.25 10.89 4.85
C GLN A 123 -3.83 10.74 5.37
N ILE A 124 -3.13 11.86 5.56
CA ILE A 124 -1.79 11.87 6.17
C ILE A 124 -1.85 11.36 7.62
N ALA A 125 -2.85 11.77 8.40
CA ALA A 125 -3.02 11.31 9.77
C ALA A 125 -3.33 9.80 9.85
N VAL A 126 -4.15 9.29 8.92
CA VAL A 126 -4.43 7.84 8.80
C VAL A 126 -3.16 7.06 8.48
N LEU A 127 -2.38 7.51 7.49
CA LEU A 127 -1.10 6.88 7.15
C LEU A 127 -0.14 6.85 8.35
N ASN A 128 -0.10 7.92 9.15
CA ASN A 128 0.75 8.00 10.33
C ASN A 128 0.37 6.99 11.45
N LEU A 129 -0.77 6.30 11.34
CA LEU A 129 -1.13 5.25 12.28
C LEU A 129 -0.28 3.99 12.10
N PHE A 130 0.12 3.68 10.87
CA PHE A 130 0.80 2.42 10.51
C PHE A 130 2.06 2.59 9.63
N VAL A 131 2.37 3.81 9.19
CA VAL A 131 3.58 4.17 8.43
C VAL A 131 4.43 5.13 9.26
N GLN A 132 5.74 4.94 9.26
CA GLN A 132 6.68 5.94 9.78
C GLN A 132 6.92 7.01 8.69
N LEU A 133 6.26 8.16 8.82
CA LEU A 133 6.43 9.27 7.90
C LEU A 133 7.83 9.89 8.01
N GLN A 134 8.49 10.13 6.88
CA GLN A 134 9.86 10.65 6.81
C GLN A 134 9.91 12.10 6.32
N SER A 135 9.14 12.43 5.28
CA SER A 135 9.14 13.78 4.70
C SER A 135 7.77 14.16 4.18
N ARG A 136 7.47 15.45 4.26
CA ARG A 136 6.24 16.06 3.75
C ARG A 136 6.59 17.18 2.78
N PHE A 137 6.12 17.03 1.55
CA PHE A 137 6.11 18.04 0.51
C PHE A 137 4.69 18.60 0.36
N ARG A 138 4.52 19.57 -0.54
CA ARG A 138 3.23 20.27 -0.72
C ARG A 138 2.07 19.33 -1.07
N ASN A 139 2.31 18.36 -1.95
CA ASN A 139 1.31 17.42 -2.46
C ASN A 139 1.80 15.96 -2.39
N MET A 140 2.80 15.68 -1.54
CA MET A 140 3.37 14.34 -1.43
C MET A 140 3.90 14.11 -0.03
N VAL A 141 3.64 12.92 0.51
CA VAL A 141 4.22 12.44 1.75
C VAL A 141 5.00 11.17 1.45
N THR A 142 6.18 11.05 2.05
CA THR A 142 7.00 9.85 1.97
C THR A 142 7.13 9.22 3.35
N GLY A 143 7.15 7.90 3.38
CA GLY A 143 7.31 7.15 4.61
C GLY A 143 7.81 5.74 4.36
N VAL A 144 8.05 5.01 5.44
CA VAL A 144 8.47 3.61 5.40
C VAL A 144 7.58 2.81 6.33
N ILE A 145 7.14 1.64 5.89
CA ILE A 145 6.48 0.67 6.75
C ILE A 145 7.55 -0.11 7.51
N THR A 146 7.54 -0.01 8.84
CA THR A 146 8.49 -0.71 9.71
C THR A 146 7.76 -1.63 10.67
N ARG A 147 8.50 -2.56 11.27
CA ARG A 147 7.96 -3.43 12.32
C ARG A 147 7.34 -2.64 13.48
N ASP A 148 7.96 -1.52 13.86
CA ASP A 148 7.49 -0.69 14.97
C ASP A 148 6.27 0.15 14.57
N SER A 149 6.19 0.64 13.33
CA SER A 149 5.00 1.35 12.84
C SER A 149 3.77 0.44 12.81
N ILE A 150 3.93 -0.80 12.31
CA ILE A 150 2.87 -1.80 12.30
C ILE A 150 2.51 -2.25 13.73
N ARG A 151 3.49 -2.48 14.60
CA ARG A 151 3.24 -2.81 16.01
C ARG A 151 2.41 -1.73 16.71
N ASN A 152 2.73 -0.46 16.49
CA ASN A 152 1.97 0.67 17.06
C ASN A 152 0.53 0.69 16.55
N ALA A 153 0.31 0.43 15.25
CA ALA A 153 -1.02 0.32 14.67
C ALA A 153 -1.84 -0.82 15.32
N LEU A 154 -1.22 -1.99 15.49
CA LEU A 154 -1.84 -3.16 16.14
C LEU A 154 -2.21 -2.86 17.61
N MET A 155 -1.40 -2.09 18.32
CA MET A 155 -1.72 -1.64 19.69
C MET A 155 -2.94 -0.71 19.75
N LYS A 156 -3.18 0.06 18.68
CA LYS A 156 -4.36 0.90 18.51
C LYS A 156 -5.59 0.12 18.03
N GLY A 157 -5.47 -1.20 17.87
CA GLY A 157 -6.57 -2.08 17.43
C GLY A 157 -6.79 -2.13 15.92
N ILE A 158 -5.84 -1.64 15.11
CA ILE A 158 -5.90 -1.72 13.65
C ILE A 158 -5.27 -3.04 13.23
N THR A 159 -6.01 -3.91 12.53
CA THR A 159 -5.51 -5.24 12.13
C THR A 159 -4.64 -5.19 10.87
N ALA A 160 -3.83 -6.23 10.65
CA ALA A 160 -3.03 -6.34 9.42
C ALA A 160 -3.89 -6.27 8.15
N GLU A 161 -5.02 -6.97 8.15
CA GLU A 161 -5.95 -7.00 7.01
C GLU A 161 -6.58 -5.62 6.73
N GLN A 162 -6.86 -4.83 7.77
CA GLN A 162 -7.34 -3.44 7.59
C GLN A 162 -6.28 -2.55 6.94
N ILE A 163 -5.01 -2.70 7.33
CA ILE A 163 -3.89 -1.95 6.73
C ILE A 163 -3.73 -2.34 5.26
N ILE A 164 -3.72 -3.63 4.95
CA ILE A 164 -3.59 -4.15 3.59
C ILE A 164 -4.77 -3.67 2.73
N TYR A 165 -5.99 -3.78 3.24
CA TYR A 165 -7.19 -3.31 2.54
C TYR A 165 -7.13 -1.81 2.24
N TYR A 166 -6.72 -0.99 3.22
CA TYR A 166 -6.58 0.44 3.04
C TYR A 166 -5.53 0.81 1.97
N LEU A 167 -4.38 0.13 1.98
CA LEU A 167 -3.33 0.31 0.98
C LEU A 167 -3.80 -0.10 -0.42
N GLN A 168 -4.58 -1.16 -0.52
CA GLN A 168 -5.09 -1.68 -1.79
C GLN A 168 -6.19 -0.79 -2.38
N SER A 169 -7.14 -0.30 -1.57
CA SER A 169 -8.23 0.57 -2.04
C SER A 169 -7.70 1.91 -2.55
N HIS A 170 -6.74 2.50 -1.82
CA HIS A 170 -6.15 3.78 -2.19
C HIS A 170 -4.87 3.64 -3.04
N ALA A 171 -4.59 2.45 -3.59
CA ALA A 171 -3.45 2.23 -4.48
C ALA A 171 -3.58 3.03 -5.77
N HIS A 172 -2.47 3.59 -6.25
CA HIS A 172 -2.42 4.39 -7.46
C HIS A 172 -2.98 3.64 -8.69
N PRO A 173 -3.74 4.29 -9.61
CA PRO A 173 -4.36 3.62 -10.76
C PRO A 173 -3.38 2.81 -11.62
N GLN A 174 -2.12 3.26 -11.73
CA GLN A 174 -1.09 2.53 -12.46
C GLN A 174 -0.69 1.22 -11.77
N MET A 175 -0.67 1.19 -10.43
CA MET A 175 -0.42 -0.05 -9.66
C MET A 175 -1.62 -0.99 -9.72
N ARG A 176 -2.85 -0.46 -9.77
CA ARG A 176 -4.07 -1.28 -9.90
C ARG A 176 -4.12 -2.09 -11.21
N LYS A 177 -3.34 -1.70 -12.23
CA LYS A 177 -3.22 -2.46 -13.49
C LYS A 177 -2.39 -3.74 -13.33
N GLU A 178 -1.54 -3.80 -12.30
CA GLU A 178 -0.72 -4.96 -12.00
C GLU A 178 -1.45 -5.87 -11.00
N THR A 179 -1.35 -7.19 -11.22
CA THR A 179 -1.90 -8.20 -10.32
C THR A 179 -0.75 -9.04 -9.76
N PRO A 180 -0.54 -9.08 -8.43
CA PRO A 180 -1.26 -8.37 -7.37
C PRO A 180 -0.93 -6.87 -7.27
N VAL A 181 -1.90 -6.07 -6.82
CA VAL A 181 -1.78 -4.59 -6.71
C VAL A 181 -0.68 -4.16 -5.74
N LEU A 182 -0.54 -4.88 -4.63
CA LEU A 182 0.50 -4.64 -3.63
C LEU A 182 1.60 -5.70 -3.75
N PRO A 183 2.87 -5.34 -3.52
CA PRO A 183 3.96 -6.32 -3.47
C PRO A 183 3.72 -7.40 -2.40
N LEU A 184 3.73 -8.67 -2.81
CA LEU A 184 3.45 -9.81 -1.92
C LEU A 184 4.37 -9.86 -0.70
N THR A 185 5.65 -9.54 -0.89
CA THR A 185 6.65 -9.51 0.19
C THR A 185 6.24 -8.56 1.32
N VAL A 186 5.66 -7.41 0.97
CA VAL A 186 5.22 -6.42 1.96
C VAL A 186 3.95 -6.88 2.67
N VAL A 187 2.99 -7.45 1.92
CA VAL A 187 1.75 -8.00 2.47
C VAL A 187 2.05 -9.11 3.49
N ASP A 188 2.89 -10.06 3.12
CA ASP A 188 3.28 -11.17 3.99
C ASP A 188 4.03 -10.66 5.22
N GLN A 189 4.91 -9.67 5.06
CA GLN A 189 5.66 -9.10 6.17
C GLN A 189 4.76 -8.41 7.19
N ILE A 190 3.72 -7.70 6.75
CA ILE A 190 2.72 -7.08 7.63
C ILE A 190 1.98 -8.15 8.45
N ARG A 191 1.56 -9.25 7.80
CA ARG A 191 0.91 -10.38 8.48
C ARG A 191 1.85 -11.07 9.49
N LEU A 192 3.11 -11.27 9.12
CA LEU A 192 4.11 -11.86 10.02
C LEU A 192 4.33 -11.00 11.27
N TRP A 193 4.35 -9.67 11.14
CA TRP A 193 4.47 -8.77 12.29
C TRP A 193 3.25 -8.81 13.22
N GLU A 194 2.04 -9.06 12.68
CA GLU A 194 0.86 -9.31 13.51
C GLU A 194 0.93 -10.65 14.24
N MET A 195 1.33 -11.73 13.55
CA MET A 195 1.53 -13.04 14.16
C MET A 195 2.59 -13.01 15.27
N GLU A 196 3.61 -12.16 15.13
CA GLU A 196 4.64 -11.99 16.14
C GLU A 196 4.09 -11.44 17.47
N ARG A 197 3.07 -10.57 17.44
CA ARG A 197 2.36 -10.13 18.64
C ARG A 197 1.52 -11.26 19.24
N ASN A 198 0.90 -12.08 18.39
CA ASN A 198 -0.01 -13.15 18.80
C ASN A 198 0.70 -14.50 19.05
N ARG A 199 1.99 -14.49 19.44
CA ARG A 199 2.78 -15.72 19.65
C ARG A 199 2.34 -16.54 20.86
N LEU A 200 1.70 -15.93 21.85
CA LEU A 200 1.27 -16.60 23.06
C LEU A 200 -0.24 -16.78 23.05
N LYS A 201 -0.69 -18.03 23.05
CA LYS A 201 -2.08 -18.40 23.28
C LYS A 201 -2.22 -18.79 24.75
N PRO A 202 -2.79 -17.94 25.63
CA PRO A 202 -3.06 -18.34 26.99
C PRO A 202 -4.08 -19.48 26.99
N THR A 203 -3.73 -20.60 27.62
CA THR A 203 -4.65 -21.72 27.81
C THR A 203 -4.95 -21.84 29.31
N PRO A 204 -6.19 -21.53 29.75
CA PRO A 204 -6.61 -21.78 31.13
C PRO A 204 -6.35 -23.24 31.49
N SER A 205 -5.55 -23.46 32.54
CA SER A 205 -5.10 -24.78 32.92
C SER A 205 -4.84 -24.87 34.41
N TYR A 206 -4.93 -26.09 34.94
CA TYR A 206 -4.57 -26.40 36.33
C TYR A 206 -3.22 -27.09 36.35
N LEU A 207 -2.30 -26.55 37.15
CA LEU A 207 -1.00 -27.14 37.41
C LEU A 207 -1.08 -28.05 38.63
N TYR A 208 -0.76 -29.32 38.43
CA TYR A 208 -0.57 -30.30 39.50
C TYR A 208 0.93 -30.43 39.76
N HIS A 209 1.33 -30.20 40.99
CA HIS A 209 2.70 -30.32 41.47
C HIS A 209 2.73 -31.08 42.80
N GLU A 210 3.93 -31.36 43.33
CA GLU A 210 4.14 -31.99 44.66
C GLU A 210 3.50 -33.38 44.82
N PHE A 211 3.65 -34.25 43.82
CA PHE A 211 3.29 -35.66 44.00
C PHE A 211 4.25 -36.32 44.98
N ASN A 212 3.73 -36.97 46.02
CA ASN A 212 4.53 -37.67 47.03
C ASN A 212 5.30 -38.85 46.42
N VAL A 213 4.63 -39.64 45.56
CA VAL A 213 5.16 -40.88 44.98
C VAL A 213 5.18 -40.79 43.45
N GLN A 214 6.24 -41.30 42.81
CA GLN A 214 6.36 -41.34 41.35
C GLN A 214 5.23 -42.14 40.68
N ALA A 215 4.86 -43.28 41.26
CA ALA A 215 3.78 -44.13 40.76
C ALA A 215 2.39 -43.45 40.76
N ASP A 216 2.17 -42.47 41.64
CA ASP A 216 0.93 -41.67 41.65
C ASP A 216 0.94 -40.63 40.54
N PHE A 217 2.09 -40.00 40.30
CA PHE A 217 2.29 -39.10 39.17
C PHE A 217 2.09 -39.84 37.85
N ASP A 218 2.79 -40.96 37.63
CA ASP A 218 2.73 -41.70 36.35
C ASP A 218 1.31 -42.18 36.03
N ALA A 219 0.55 -42.58 37.05
CA ALA A 219 -0.83 -43.00 36.87
C ALA A 219 -1.80 -41.84 36.62
N ALA A 220 -1.60 -40.70 37.28
CA ALA A 220 -2.38 -39.50 37.04
C ALA A 220 -2.08 -38.91 35.65
N GLU A 221 -0.82 -38.93 35.23
CA GLU A 221 -0.38 -38.55 33.88
C GLU A 221 -1.02 -39.46 32.83
N LYS A 222 -0.96 -40.78 33.03
CA LYS A 222 -1.60 -41.75 32.13
C LYS A 222 -3.11 -41.51 32.02
N TYR A 223 -3.79 -41.34 33.16
CA TYR A 223 -5.22 -41.06 33.18
C TYR A 223 -5.58 -39.75 32.47
N ALA A 224 -4.81 -38.68 32.67
CA ALA A 224 -5.00 -37.40 31.99
C ALA A 224 -4.71 -37.48 30.48
N ARG A 225 -3.74 -38.32 30.08
CA ARG A 225 -3.40 -38.58 28.67
C ARG A 225 -4.50 -39.39 27.98
N ASP A 226 -5.02 -40.42 28.64
CA ASP A 226 -6.10 -41.27 28.11
C ASP A 226 -7.42 -40.49 27.93
N LEU A 227 -7.67 -39.51 28.81
CA LEU A 227 -8.80 -38.58 28.69
C LEU A 227 -8.58 -37.44 27.68
N GLY A 228 -7.37 -37.28 27.13
CA GLY A 228 -7.05 -36.20 26.19
C GLY A 228 -7.02 -34.80 26.80
N VAL A 229 -6.85 -34.69 28.12
CA VAL A 229 -6.90 -33.40 28.85
C VAL A 229 -5.52 -32.89 29.30
N LEU A 230 -4.46 -33.68 29.07
CA LEU A 230 -3.08 -33.34 29.40
C LEU A 230 -2.52 -32.32 28.40
N LEU A 231 -2.10 -31.14 28.90
CA LEU A 231 -1.47 -30.09 28.09
C LEU A 231 0.05 -30.20 28.07
N TRP A 232 0.64 -30.51 29.22
CA TRP A 232 2.08 -30.58 29.41
C TRP A 232 2.42 -31.44 30.63
N SER A 233 3.54 -32.16 30.58
CA SER A 233 4.06 -32.93 31.72
C SER A 233 5.59 -32.85 31.82
N ASN A 234 6.10 -32.99 33.03
CA ASN A 234 7.53 -33.11 33.33
C ASN A 234 7.76 -34.15 34.43
N ASN A 235 8.37 -35.26 34.04
CA ASN A 235 8.58 -36.41 34.92
C ASN A 235 9.65 -36.16 35.98
N GLN A 236 10.68 -35.36 35.69
CA GLN A 236 11.75 -35.06 36.65
C GLN A 236 11.23 -34.24 37.82
N LYS A 237 10.34 -33.28 37.55
CA LYS A 237 9.74 -32.41 38.58
C LYS A 237 8.43 -32.96 39.12
N ARG A 238 7.89 -34.04 38.54
CA ARG A 238 6.55 -34.58 38.84
C ARG A 238 5.50 -33.48 38.76
N THR A 239 5.48 -32.75 37.65
CA THR A 239 4.52 -31.66 37.41
C THR A 239 3.75 -31.91 36.13
N MET A 240 2.45 -31.68 36.13
CA MET A 240 1.61 -31.76 34.92
C MET A 240 0.60 -30.63 34.87
N ALA A 241 0.32 -30.14 33.67
CA ALA A 241 -0.70 -29.13 33.39
C ALA A 241 -1.87 -29.78 32.64
N ILE A 242 -3.08 -29.50 33.09
CA ILE A 242 -4.31 -30.11 32.59
C ILE A 242 -5.29 -29.02 32.18
N THR A 243 -6.10 -29.27 31.16
CA THR A 243 -7.17 -28.35 30.76
C THR A 243 -8.18 -28.12 31.89
N GLU A 244 -8.79 -26.94 31.91
CA GLU A 244 -9.86 -26.60 32.86
C GLU A 244 -11.03 -27.60 32.82
N ALA A 245 -11.45 -28.04 31.63
CA ALA A 245 -12.51 -29.03 31.46
C ALA A 245 -12.17 -30.41 32.07
N GLY A 246 -10.89 -30.77 32.11
CA GLY A 246 -10.41 -32.05 32.66
C GLY A 246 -10.16 -32.05 34.16
N HIS A 247 -10.17 -30.89 34.81
CA HIS A 247 -9.74 -30.72 36.20
C HIS A 247 -10.53 -31.61 37.18
N GLU A 248 -11.86 -31.58 37.12
CA GLU A 248 -12.72 -32.29 38.06
C GLU A 248 -12.56 -33.82 37.95
N ASN A 249 -12.40 -34.34 36.73
CA ASN A 249 -12.19 -35.76 36.48
C ASN A 249 -10.85 -36.24 37.06
N VAL A 250 -9.77 -35.51 36.77
CA VAL A 250 -8.42 -35.88 37.24
C VAL A 250 -8.28 -35.68 38.75
N LYS A 251 -8.85 -34.61 39.31
CA LYS A 251 -8.93 -34.37 40.76
C LYS A 251 -9.67 -35.50 41.49
N GLY A 252 -10.79 -35.96 40.95
CA GLY A 252 -11.52 -37.11 41.50
C GLY A 252 -10.70 -38.39 41.48
N PHE A 253 -9.94 -38.64 40.40
CA PHE A 253 -9.02 -39.78 40.32
C PHE A 253 -7.89 -39.70 41.34
N VAL A 254 -7.22 -38.55 41.47
CA VAL A 254 -6.11 -38.33 42.40
C VAL A 254 -6.59 -38.45 43.86
N LYS A 255 -7.74 -37.88 44.22
CA LYS A 255 -8.32 -38.01 45.58
C LYS A 255 -8.61 -39.47 45.97
N ARG A 256 -9.16 -40.27 45.05
CA ARG A 256 -9.43 -41.70 45.30
C ARG A 256 -8.16 -42.51 45.53
N ARG A 257 -7.04 -42.11 44.94
CA ARG A 257 -5.73 -42.75 45.18
C ARG A 257 -5.11 -42.31 46.49
N LEU A 258 -5.18 -41.03 46.82
CA LEU A 258 -4.71 -40.49 48.10
C LEU A 258 -5.45 -41.10 49.31
N GLN A 259 -6.72 -41.48 49.16
CA GLN A 259 -7.48 -42.18 50.21
C GLN A 259 -7.19 -43.68 50.33
N ARG A 260 -6.50 -44.26 49.35
CA ARG A 260 -6.14 -45.69 49.30
C ARG A 260 -4.68 -45.96 49.72
N ALA A 261 -3.87 -44.90 49.82
CA ALA A 261 -2.50 -44.95 50.34
C ALA A 261 -2.51 -44.71 51.85
#